data_AF-A0ABD0N2U9-F1
#
_entry.id   AF-A0ABD0N2U9-F1
#
_cell.length_a   1.000
_cell.length_b   1.000
_cell.length_c   1.000
_cell.angle_alpha   90.00
_cell.angle_beta   90.00
_cell.angle_gamma   90.00
#
_symmetry.space_group_name_H-M   'P 1'
#
loop_
_entity.id
_entity.type
_entity.pdbx_description
1 polymer ?
#
loop_
_entity_poly.entity_id
_entity_poly.type
_entity_poly.pdbx_seq_one_letter_code
_entity_poly.pdbx_strand_id
1 'polypeptide(L)' 'SRLIDDRQMTASSSFRTWGIESFTWHPHYARLDKQGKTNAWTAAINNRSEWLQ' A
#
# COMPACT_ATOMS: atom_id res chain seq x y z
N SER A 1 12.75 2.33 14.20
CA SER A 1 11.57 1.87 14.95
C SER A 1 10.42 1.70 13.97
N ARG A 2 9.56 0.69 14.14
CA ARG A 2 8.31 0.54 13.36
C ARG A 2 7.14 0.60 14.35
N LEU A 3 6.91 1.80 14.88
CA LEU A 3 5.97 2.06 16.00
C LEU A 3 4.51 1.85 15.60
N ILE A 4 4.21 1.92 14.31
CA ILE A 4 2.90 1.62 13.72
C ILE A 4 3.02 0.24 13.08
N ASP A 5 2.21 -0.72 13.54
CA ASP A 5 2.15 -2.07 12.98
C ASP A 5 1.50 -2.05 11.58
N ASP A 6 1.83 -3.04 10.75
CA ASP A 6 1.27 -3.12 9.39
C ASP A 6 -0.25 -3.32 9.41
N ARG A 7 -0.80 -3.95 10.45
CA ARG A 7 -2.25 -4.15 10.61
C ARG A 7 -3.01 -2.87 10.93
N GLN A 8 -2.31 -1.83 11.37
CA GLN A 8 -2.89 -0.53 11.66
C GLN A 8 -3.02 0.35 10.42
N MET A 9 -2.39 -0.03 9.30
CA MET A 9 -2.43 0.70 8.04
C MET A 9 -3.40 0.04 7.08
N THR A 10 -4.48 0.73 6.74
CA THR A 10 -5.58 0.25 5.90
C THR A 10 -5.85 1.21 4.76
N ALA A 11 -6.52 0.74 3.71
CA ALA A 11 -6.88 1.58 2.56
C ALA A 11 -8.19 1.11 1.96
N SER A 12 -8.82 1.96 1.15
CA SER A 12 -10.00 1.61 0.34
C SER A 12 -9.73 0.44 -0.60
N SER A 13 -8.54 0.40 -1.20
CA SER A 13 -8.14 -0.61 -2.17
C SER A 13 -6.62 -0.71 -2.30
N SER A 14 -6.11 -1.67 -3.08
CA SER A 14 -4.68 -1.79 -3.40
C SER A 14 -4.50 -2.32 -4.81
N PHE A 15 -3.60 -1.71 -5.58
CA PHE A 15 -3.26 -2.19 -6.92
C PHE A 15 -2.42 -3.47 -6.84
N ARG A 16 -2.77 -4.46 -7.68
CA ARG A 16 -2.07 -5.74 -7.78
C ARG A 16 -1.40 -5.85 -9.14
N THR A 17 -0.07 -5.87 -9.16
CA THR A 17 0.65 -6.05 -10.42
C THR A 17 0.45 -7.49 -10.90
N TRP A 18 -0.15 -7.65 -12.09
CA TRP A 18 -0.48 -8.96 -12.68
C TRP A 18 -1.33 -9.88 -11.79
N GLY A 19 -2.05 -9.33 -10.80
CA GLY A 19 -2.81 -10.12 -9.84
C GLY A 19 -1.96 -10.94 -8.84
N ILE A 20 -0.64 -10.73 -8.81
CA ILE A 20 0.28 -11.48 -7.94
C ILE A 20 0.37 -10.79 -6.58
N GLU A 21 0.10 -11.54 -5.50
CA GLU A 21 0.07 -10.98 -4.14
C GLU A 21 1.41 -10.33 -3.75
N SER A 22 2.54 -10.97 -4.07
CA SER A 22 3.89 -10.44 -3.79
C SER A 22 4.25 -9.15 -4.54
N PHE A 23 3.47 -8.76 -5.56
CA PHE A 23 3.61 -7.50 -6.28
C PHE A 23 2.42 -6.55 -6.06
N THR A 24 1.75 -6.68 -4.92
CA THR A 24 0.64 -5.81 -4.51
C THR A 24 1.14 -4.61 -3.72
N TRP A 25 0.65 -3.43 -4.08
CA TRP A 25 1.00 -2.14 -3.45
C TRP A 25 0.20 -1.94 -2.16
N HIS A 26 0.48 -2.75 -1.15
CA HIS A 26 -0.27 -2.75 0.11
C HIS A 26 -0.13 -1.44 0.91
N PRO A 27 -1.15 -1.06 1.71
CA PRO A 27 -1.14 0.16 2.52
C PRO A 27 0.05 0.23 3.47
N HIS A 28 0.47 -0.90 4.05
CA HIS A 28 1.58 -0.94 4.99
C HIS A 28 2.97 -0.67 4.38
N TYR A 29 3.04 -0.56 3.05
CA TYR A 29 4.23 -0.07 2.35
C TYR A 29 4.30 1.45 2.25
N ALA A 30 3.23 2.20 2.58
CA ALA A 30 3.20 3.66 2.57
C ALA A 30 4.00 4.29 3.73
N ARG A 31 5.31 4.03 3.75
CA ARG A 31 6.23 4.51 4.77
C ARG A 31 7.31 5.34 4.11
N LEU A 32 7.68 6.45 4.74
CA LEU A 32 8.81 7.26 4.30
C LEU A 32 10.08 6.41 4.26
N ASP A 33 10.90 6.65 3.23
CA ASP A 33 12.17 5.95 2.97
C ASP A 33 12.08 4.43 2.84
N LYS A 34 10.90 3.89 2.50
CA LYS A 34 10.76 2.47 2.18
C LYS A 34 11.44 2.18 0.83
N GLN A 35 12.39 1.25 0.83
CA GLN A 35 13.04 0.74 -0.38
C GLN A 35 12.50 -0.64 -0.77
N GLY A 36 12.65 -1.00 -2.05
CA GLY A 36 12.21 -2.27 -2.64
C GLY A 36 11.49 -2.08 -3.99
N LYS A 37 11.08 -3.18 -4.64
CA LYS A 37 10.33 -3.14 -5.91
C LYS A 37 8.90 -2.60 -5.73
N THR A 38 8.24 -3.05 -4.67
CA THR A 38 6.94 -2.53 -4.21
C THR A 38 7.17 -1.92 -2.84
N ASN A 39 7.20 -0.60 -2.79
CA ASN A 39 7.69 0.15 -1.64
C ASN A 39 6.79 1.33 -1.25
N ALA A 40 5.59 1.38 -1.83
CA ALA A 40 4.58 2.37 -1.52
C ALA A 40 3.19 1.72 -1.60
N TRP A 41 2.16 2.51 -1.35
CA TRP A 41 0.76 2.16 -1.61
C TRP A 41 0.27 2.88 -2.86
N THR A 42 -0.61 2.22 -3.61
CA THR A 42 -1.47 2.88 -4.59
C THR A 42 -2.81 2.16 -4.65
N ALA A 43 -3.88 2.93 -4.86
CA ALA A 43 -5.23 2.42 -5.00
C ALA A 43 -5.37 1.54 -6.26
N ALA A 44 -6.35 0.64 -6.26
CA ALA A 44 -6.64 -0.22 -7.40
C ALA A 44 -7.10 0.57 -8.64
N ILE A 45 -7.80 1.69 -8.42
CA ILE A 45 -8.26 2.64 -9.45
C ILE A 45 -7.94 4.05 -8.96
N ASN A 46 -7.41 4.92 -9.83
CA ASN A 46 -7.13 6.31 -9.47
C ASN A 46 -8.40 7.17 -9.62
N ASN A 47 -9.07 7.45 -8.50
CA ASN A 47 -10.22 8.34 -8.41
C ASN A 47 -10.20 9.15 -7.10
N ARG A 48 -11.16 10.07 -6.91
CA ARG A 48 -11.19 10.98 -5.75
C ARG A 48 -11.77 10.38 -4.46
N SER A 49 -12.27 9.14 -4.52
CA SER A 49 -12.92 8.44 -3.40
C SER A 49 -11.96 7.50 -2.66
N GLU A 50 -10.75 7.28 -3.19
CA GLU A 50 -9.76 6.41 -2.58
C GLU A 50 -9.12 7.04 -1.34
N TRP A 51 -8.78 6.22 -0.35
CA TRP A 51 -8.21 6.67 0.92
C TRP A 51 -7.18 5.67 1.47
N LEU A 52 -6.30 6.19 2.33
CA LEU A 52 -5.30 5.48 3.11
C LEU A 52 -5.41 5.99 4.57
N GLN A 53 -5.45 5.07 5.53
CA GLN A 53 -5.60 5.34 6.97
C GLN A 53 -4.55 4.60 7.78
#